data_AF-A0A2M7ECH9-F1
#
_entry.id   AF-A0A2M7ECH9-F1
#
_cell.length_a   1.000
_cell.length_b   1.000
_cell.length_c   1.000
_cell.angle_alpha   90.00
_cell.angle_beta   90.00
_cell.angle_gamma   90.00
#
_symmetry.space_group_name_H-M   'P 1'
#
loop_
_entity.id
_entity.type
_entity.pdbx_description
1 polymer ?
#
loop_
_entity_poly.entity_id
_entity_poly.type
_entity_poly.pdbx_seq_one_letter_code
_entity_poly.pdbx_strand_id
1 'polypeptide(L)'
;KCASCHGQDAAPEHYAFKAEKDKWLSKGQGMRMDTYSHLVFYIAWPDTGALMRRLDDGKNTKDGKPGNMYQYLGSTDEERQQNLKLFKDWVGNWTLKKRKDITKEEMDGIKVQY
;
A
#
# COMPACT_ATOMS: atom_id res chain seq x y z
N LYS A 1 9.17 -3.81 8.35
CA LYS A 1 9.02 -4.83 7.29
C LYS A 1 9.09 -4.26 5.86
N CYS A 2 8.77 -2.98 5.62
CA CYS A 2 8.70 -2.42 4.25
C CYS A 2 9.85 -1.46 3.89
N ALA A 3 10.47 -0.80 4.87
CA ALA A 3 11.40 0.31 4.65
C ALA A 3 12.69 -0.06 3.92
N SER A 4 13.09 -1.34 3.88
CA SER A 4 14.28 -1.79 3.14
C SER A 4 14.17 -1.58 1.62
N CYS A 5 12.95 -1.55 1.07
CA CYS A 5 12.67 -1.34 -0.36
C CYS A 5 11.87 -0.05 -0.62
N HIS A 6 11.44 0.63 0.44
CA HIS A 6 10.57 1.81 0.39
C HIS A 6 11.09 2.95 1.30
N GLY A 7 12.40 2.98 1.55
CA GLY A 7 13.07 3.92 2.44
C GLY A 7 13.86 5.01 1.73
N GLN A 8 14.94 5.48 2.36
CA GLN A 8 15.79 6.55 1.85
C GLN A 8 16.51 6.19 0.53
N ASP A 9 16.80 4.90 0.32
CA ASP A 9 17.46 4.40 -0.90
C ASP A 9 16.50 4.12 -2.07
N ALA A 10 15.18 4.24 -1.82
CA ALA A 10 14.16 4.05 -2.83
C ALA A 10 14.03 5.28 -3.74
N ALA A 11 13.28 5.15 -4.83
CA ALA A 11 12.93 6.32 -5.63
C ALA A 11 12.24 7.36 -4.75
N PRO A 12 12.60 8.66 -4.84
CA PRO A 12 12.11 9.67 -3.90
C PRO A 12 10.60 9.85 -3.96
N GLU A 13 10.01 9.64 -5.13
CA GLU A 13 8.57 9.79 -5.37
C GLU A 13 8.03 8.70 -6.30
N HIS A 14 6.71 8.50 -6.28
CA HIS A 14 6.03 7.56 -7.18
C HIS A 14 6.37 7.77 -8.65
N TYR A 15 6.35 9.03 -9.10
CA TYR A 15 6.59 9.36 -10.50
C TYR A 15 8.05 9.25 -10.90
N ALA A 16 8.99 9.46 -9.95
CA ALA A 16 10.41 9.19 -10.16
C ALA A 16 10.66 7.69 -10.35
N PHE A 17 9.97 6.83 -9.58
CA PHE A 17 10.00 5.39 -9.81
C PHE A 17 9.46 5.01 -11.18
N LYS A 18 8.35 5.61 -11.60
CA LYS A 18 7.74 5.31 -12.91
C LYS A 18 8.61 5.73 -14.09
N ALA A 19 9.28 6.88 -13.99
CA ALA A 19 10.13 7.41 -15.05
C ALA A 19 11.38 6.54 -15.29
N GLU A 20 11.96 5.99 -14.21
CA GLU A 20 13.20 5.21 -14.27
C GLU A 20 13.03 3.81 -13.66
N LYS A 21 11.94 3.12 -13.99
CA LYS A 21 11.51 1.88 -13.30
C LYS A 21 12.60 0.81 -13.21
N ASP A 22 13.30 0.55 -14.31
CA ASP A 22 14.30 -0.52 -14.38
C ASP A 22 15.55 -0.22 -13.53
N LYS A 23 15.91 1.06 -13.40
CA LYS A 23 17.00 1.52 -12.52
C LYS A 23 16.70 1.22 -11.05
N TRP A 24 15.45 1.36 -10.62
CA TRP A 24 15.06 1.09 -9.24
C TRP A 24 14.86 -0.41 -8.99
N LEU A 25 14.22 -1.10 -9.93
CA LEU A 25 14.01 -2.55 -9.85
C LEU A 25 15.33 -3.34 -9.83
N SER A 26 16.35 -2.92 -10.59
CA SER A 26 17.67 -3.58 -10.58
C SER A 26 18.39 -3.48 -9.22
N LYS A 27 17.96 -2.55 -8.35
CA LYS A 27 18.43 -2.39 -6.96
C LYS A 27 17.53 -3.06 -5.94
N GLY A 28 16.45 -3.74 -6.38
CA GLY A 28 15.41 -4.24 -5.48
C GLY A 28 14.65 -3.13 -4.74
N GLN A 29 14.65 -1.91 -5.29
CA GLN A 29 14.03 -0.74 -4.68
C GLN A 29 12.71 -0.40 -5.37
N GLY A 30 11.74 0.06 -4.57
CA GLY A 30 10.50 0.65 -5.02
C GLY A 30 10.56 2.17 -4.99
N MET A 31 9.48 2.78 -4.52
CA MET A 31 9.37 4.21 -4.21
C MET A 31 9.22 4.44 -2.72
N ARG A 32 9.59 5.62 -2.26
CA ARG A 32 9.60 5.98 -0.86
C ARG A 32 8.20 5.93 -0.23
N MET A 33 8.09 5.31 0.95
CA MET A 33 6.89 5.21 1.79
C MET A 33 7.23 5.24 3.30
N ASP A 34 8.43 5.67 3.66
CA ASP A 34 8.98 5.63 5.04
C ASP A 34 8.58 6.84 5.91
N THR A 35 7.78 7.75 5.38
CA THR A 35 7.17 8.84 6.13
C THR A 35 5.68 8.84 5.89
N TYR A 36 4.92 9.40 6.84
CA TYR A 36 3.47 9.46 6.78
C TYR A 36 2.96 10.01 5.44
N SER A 37 3.42 11.19 5.01
CA SER A 37 2.95 11.84 3.79
C SER A 37 3.22 11.01 2.52
N HIS A 38 4.36 10.31 2.48
CA HIS A 38 4.67 9.41 1.36
C HIS A 38 3.82 8.14 1.39
N LEU A 39 3.45 7.64 2.56
CA LEU A 39 2.61 6.45 2.70
C LEU A 39 1.14 6.73 2.35
N VAL A 40 0.57 7.82 2.87
CA VAL A 40 -0.86 8.16 2.65
C VAL A 40 -1.21 8.49 1.21
N PHE A 41 -0.21 8.83 0.40
CA PHE A 41 -0.28 8.96 -1.06
C PHE A 41 -0.98 7.75 -1.72
N TYR A 42 -0.72 6.54 -1.20
CA TYR A 42 -1.21 5.26 -1.72
C TYR A 42 -2.53 4.81 -1.10
N ILE A 43 -3.12 5.62 -0.22
CA ILE A 43 -4.34 5.27 0.52
C ILE A 43 -5.49 6.10 -0.03
N ALA A 44 -5.48 7.41 0.21
CA ALA A 44 -6.59 8.30 -0.14
C ALA A 44 -6.39 8.97 -1.50
N TRP A 45 -5.29 9.70 -1.69
CA TRP A 45 -4.99 10.43 -2.93
C TRP A 45 -3.49 10.67 -3.02
N PRO A 46 -2.89 10.63 -4.22
CA PRO A 46 -3.50 10.44 -5.55
C PRO A 46 -3.64 9.00 -6.03
N ASP A 47 -2.92 8.02 -5.46
CA ASP A 47 -3.02 6.61 -5.86
C ASP A 47 -3.96 5.83 -4.95
N THR A 48 -5.24 6.23 -4.96
CA THR A 48 -6.28 5.70 -4.08
C THR A 48 -6.35 4.16 -4.11
N GLY A 49 -6.42 3.56 -2.93
CA GLY A 49 -6.57 2.12 -2.76
C GLY A 49 -5.33 1.30 -3.10
N ALA A 50 -4.20 1.92 -3.45
CA ALA A 50 -3.01 1.17 -3.86
C ALA A 50 -2.40 0.36 -2.72
N LEU A 51 -2.25 0.95 -1.53
CA LEU A 51 -1.78 0.22 -0.35
C LEU A 51 -2.71 -0.97 -0.06
N MET A 52 -4.01 -0.73 -0.04
CA MET A 52 -5.03 -1.74 0.25
C MET A 52 -4.95 -2.91 -0.73
N ARG A 53 -4.92 -2.64 -2.05
CA ARG A 53 -4.78 -3.69 -3.08
C ARG A 53 -3.51 -4.53 -2.93
N ARG A 54 -2.42 -3.93 -2.45
CA ARG A 54 -1.12 -4.60 -2.35
C ARG A 54 -0.98 -5.43 -1.08
N LEU A 55 -1.66 -5.01 -0.01
CA LEU A 55 -1.68 -5.69 1.29
C LEU A 55 -2.89 -6.61 1.50
N ASP A 56 -3.90 -6.59 0.62
CA ASP A 56 -5.09 -7.43 0.78
C ASP A 56 -4.73 -8.92 0.83
N ASP A 57 -5.45 -9.67 1.66
CA ASP A 57 -5.27 -11.12 1.80
C ASP A 57 -6.01 -11.93 0.73
N GLY A 58 -6.67 -11.26 -0.22
CA GLY A 58 -7.39 -11.88 -1.33
C GLY A 58 -8.85 -12.17 -1.02
N LYS A 59 -9.31 -12.02 0.24
CA LYS A 59 -10.72 -12.25 0.60
C LYS A 59 -11.66 -11.21 0.00
N ASN A 60 -11.13 -10.06 -0.42
CA ASN A 60 -11.89 -8.98 -1.05
C ASN A 60 -11.72 -8.94 -2.58
N THR A 61 -11.05 -9.94 -3.18
CA THR A 61 -10.85 -10.02 -4.64
C THR A 61 -11.69 -11.14 -5.24
N LYS A 62 -12.07 -10.99 -6.52
CA LYS A 62 -12.90 -11.99 -7.22
C LYS A 62 -12.17 -13.31 -7.47
N ASP A 63 -10.85 -13.26 -7.55
CA ASP A 63 -9.98 -14.40 -7.86
C ASP A 63 -9.33 -15.02 -6.62
N GLY A 64 -9.62 -14.49 -5.42
CA GLY A 64 -9.05 -14.95 -4.16
C GLY A 64 -7.54 -14.72 -4.02
N LYS A 65 -6.91 -13.99 -4.94
CA LYS A 65 -5.46 -13.80 -4.94
C LYS A 65 -5.06 -12.66 -4.00
N PRO A 66 -4.11 -12.90 -3.07
CA PRO A 66 -3.60 -11.85 -2.22
C PRO A 66 -2.80 -10.83 -3.02
N GLY A 67 -2.72 -9.61 -2.49
CA GLY A 67 -1.84 -8.58 -3.01
C GLY A 67 -0.37 -9.02 -2.93
N ASN A 68 0.45 -8.59 -3.89
CA ASN A 68 1.84 -9.02 -3.99
C ASN A 68 2.74 -8.53 -2.83
N MET A 69 2.27 -7.60 -1.99
CA MET A 69 2.98 -7.12 -0.81
C MET A 69 2.48 -7.75 0.50
N TYR A 70 1.35 -8.48 0.49
CA TYR A 70 0.81 -9.18 1.66
C TYR A 70 1.83 -10.13 2.30
N GLN A 71 2.62 -10.82 1.47
CA GLN A 71 3.68 -11.74 1.92
C GLN A 71 4.72 -11.08 2.85
N TYR A 72 4.93 -9.76 2.72
CA TYR A 72 5.92 -9.03 3.52
C TYR A 72 5.34 -8.55 4.86
N LEU A 73 4.07 -8.81 5.16
CA LEU A 73 3.48 -8.50 6.46
C LEU A 73 3.94 -9.48 7.55
N GLY A 74 4.51 -10.63 7.21
CA GLY A 74 4.90 -11.62 8.22
C GLY A 74 5.42 -12.93 7.64
N SER A 75 6.25 -13.61 8.41
CA SER A 75 6.82 -14.91 8.07
C SER A 75 5.79 -16.04 8.20
N THR A 76 4.81 -15.90 9.09
CA THR A 76 3.68 -16.84 9.25
C THR A 76 2.36 -16.19 8.83
N ASP A 77 1.32 -17.01 8.65
CA ASP A 77 0.00 -16.47 8.30
C ASP A 77 -0.63 -15.68 9.44
N GLU A 78 -0.43 -16.14 10.67
CA GLU A 78 -0.89 -15.48 11.88
C GLU A 78 -0.27 -14.08 12.00
N GLU A 79 1.03 -13.96 11.76
CA GLU A 79 1.73 -12.67 11.78
C GLU A 79 1.23 -11.74 10.66
N ARG A 80 1.01 -12.28 9.45
CA ARG A 80 0.47 -11.49 8.33
C ARG A 80 -0.93 -10.98 8.63
N GLN A 81 -1.81 -11.81 9.20
CA GLN A 81 -3.17 -11.42 9.57
C GLN A 81 -3.18 -10.38 10.70
N GLN A 82 -2.33 -10.55 11.73
CA GLN A 82 -2.18 -9.56 12.80
C GLN A 82 -1.74 -8.20 12.26
N ASN A 83 -0.69 -8.17 11.43
CA ASN A 83 -0.19 -6.93 10.86
C ASN A 83 -1.16 -6.31 9.84
N LEU A 84 -1.85 -7.13 9.02
CA LEU A 84 -2.90 -6.65 8.13
C LEU A 84 -4.03 -5.98 8.91
N LYS A 85 -4.41 -6.53 10.08
CA LYS A 85 -5.43 -5.92 10.93
C LYS A 85 -5.02 -4.52 11.38
N LEU A 86 -3.76 -4.31 11.76
CA LEU A 86 -3.25 -2.98 12.12
C LEU A 86 -3.42 -1.97 10.97
N PHE A 87 -3.09 -2.38 9.73
CA PHE A 87 -3.31 -1.53 8.56
C PHE A 87 -4.80 -1.24 8.31
N LYS A 88 -5.67 -2.25 8.43
CA LYS A 88 -7.12 -2.08 8.25
C LYS A 88 -7.70 -1.11 9.27
N ASP A 89 -7.34 -1.27 10.54
CA ASP A 89 -7.80 -0.41 11.63
C ASP A 89 -7.33 1.05 11.45
N TRP A 90 -6.07 1.23 11.04
CA TRP A 90 -5.49 2.56 10.79
C TRP A 90 -6.10 3.26 9.57
N VAL A 91 -6.29 2.53 8.46
CA VAL A 91 -6.90 3.06 7.23
C VAL A 91 -8.38 3.41 7.45
N GLY A 92 -9.10 2.63 8.26
CA GLY A 92 -10.55 2.75 8.41
C GLY A 92 -11.28 2.03 7.28
N ASN A 93 -11.73 2.74 6.26
CA ASN A 93 -12.44 2.13 5.13
C ASN A 93 -11.47 1.39 4.18
N TRP A 94 -11.51 0.06 4.19
CA TRP A 94 -10.65 -0.78 3.35
C TRP A 94 -11.19 -0.98 1.93
N THR A 95 -11.09 0.07 1.10
CA THR A 95 -11.54 0.03 -0.30
C THR A 95 -10.42 -0.36 -1.27
N LEU A 96 -10.70 -1.28 -2.19
CA LEU A 96 -9.78 -1.66 -3.26
C LEU A 96 -9.94 -0.80 -4.53
N LYS A 97 -10.95 0.09 -4.55
CA LYS A 97 -11.30 0.92 -5.70
C LYS A 97 -10.17 1.87 -6.09
N LYS A 98 -10.14 2.27 -7.36
CA LYS A 98 -9.24 3.30 -7.86
C LYS A 98 -9.90 4.67 -7.73
N ARG A 99 -9.10 5.73 -7.85
CA ARG A 99 -9.54 7.12 -7.69
C ARG A 99 -10.81 7.49 -8.48
N LYS A 100 -10.97 6.93 -9.68
CA LYS A 100 -12.10 7.20 -10.58
C LYS A 100 -13.42 6.51 -10.16
N ASP A 101 -13.34 5.49 -9.30
CA ASP A 101 -14.47 4.62 -8.95
C ASP A 101 -14.92 4.79 -7.49
N ILE A 102 -14.12 5.49 -6.66
CA ILE A 102 -14.41 5.73 -5.24
C ILE A 102 -15.42 6.88 -5.07
N THR A 103 -16.40 6.72 -4.19
CA THR A 103 -17.33 7.82 -3.84
C THR A 103 -16.74 8.74 -2.78
N LYS A 104 -17.39 9.89 -2.54
CA LYS A 104 -16.99 10.80 -1.47
C LYS A 104 -17.14 10.16 -0.10
N GLU A 105 -18.22 9.43 0.13
CA GLU A 105 -18.52 8.76 1.39
C GLU A 105 -17.49 7.67 1.71
N GLU A 106 -17.08 6.91 0.69
CA GLU A 106 -16.00 5.92 0.83
C GLU A 106 -14.67 6.58 1.17
N MET A 107 -14.40 7.76 0.60
CA MET A 107 -13.19 8.52 0.87
C MET A 107 -13.20 9.15 2.28
N ASP A 108 -14.34 9.67 2.73
CA ASP A 108 -14.53 10.23 4.07
C ASP A 108 -14.41 9.14 5.16
N GLY A 109 -14.60 7.86 4.80
CA GLY A 109 -14.33 6.71 5.67
C GLY A 109 -12.85 6.37 5.86
N ILE A 110 -11.94 6.98 5.09
CA ILE A 110 -10.49 6.81 5.24
C ILE A 110 -10.00 7.72 6.37
N LYS A 111 -9.43 7.14 7.44
CA LYS A 111 -9.07 7.84 8.67
C LYS A 111 -7.61 8.29 8.72
N VAL A 112 -6.68 7.34 8.49
CA VAL A 112 -5.22 7.55 8.45
C VAL A 112 -4.70 8.56 9.46
N GLN A 113 -4.94 8.32 10.74
CA GLN A 113 -4.48 9.23 11.80
C GLN A 113 -2.94 9.29 11.83
N TYR A 114 -2.37 10.49 12.04
CA TYR A 114 -0.92 10.70 12.14
C TYR A 114 -0.34 10.07 13.41
#